data_AF-A0A7W9BH61-F1
#
_entry.id   AF-A0A7W9BH61-F1
#
_cell.length_a   1.000
_cell.length_b   1.000
_cell.length_c   1.000
_cell.angle_alpha   90.00
_cell.angle_beta   90.00
_cell.angle_gamma   90.00
#
_symmetry.space_group_name_H-M   'P 1'
#
loop_
_entity.id
_entity.type
_entity.pdbx_description
1 polymer ?
#
loop_
_entity_poly.entity_id
_entity_poly.type
_entity_poly.pdbx_seq_one_letter_code
_entity_poly.pdbx_strand_id
1 'polypeptide(L)' 'MSVLDLLAADQDEDVRIAVAQKRKLTADLFSQLSRDPSPNVRQRIASNAKTPTDVLERLASDADKSVAIEARTRLG' A
#
# COMPACT_ATOMS: atom_id res chain seq x y z
N MET A 1 -2.29 -18.00 -6.70
CA MET A 1 -2.72 -16.81 -7.47
C MET A 1 -4.23 -16.68 -7.34
N SER A 2 -4.67 -15.62 -6.67
CA SER A 2 -6.06 -15.26 -6.43
C SER A 2 -6.50 -14.15 -7.38
N VAL A 3 -7.81 -13.88 -7.44
CA VAL A 3 -8.34 -12.71 -8.18
C VAL A 3 -7.77 -11.40 -7.62
N LEU A 4 -7.55 -11.31 -6.31
CA LEU A 4 -6.93 -10.12 -5.72
C LEU A 4 -5.48 -9.93 -6.17
N ASP A 5 -4.73 -11.01 -6.37
CA ASP A 5 -3.35 -10.92 -6.87
C ASP A 5 -3.32 -10.38 -8.31
N LEU A 6 -4.29 -10.80 -9.14
CA LEU A 6 -4.45 -10.28 -10.50
C LEU A 6 -4.83 -8.80 -10.49
N LEU A 7 -5.80 -8.40 -9.66
CA LEU A 7 -6.25 -7.01 -9.56
C LEU A 7 -5.18 -6.09 -8.94
N ALA A 8 -4.33 -6.62 -8.05
CA ALA A 8 -3.19 -5.88 -7.49
C ALA A 8 -2.08 -5.60 -8.51
N ALA A 9 -2.10 -6.28 -9.67
CA ALA A 9 -1.19 -6.07 -10.78
C ALA A 9 -1.89 -5.49 -12.02
N ASP A 10 -3.14 -5.05 -11.87
CA ASP A 10 -3.90 -4.44 -12.97
C ASP A 10 -3.18 -3.20 -13.50
N GLN A 11 -3.29 -2.93 -14.80
CA GLN A 11 -2.67 -1.76 -15.41
C GLN A 11 -3.33 -0.46 -14.95
N ASP A 12 -4.62 -0.51 -14.62
CA ASP A 12 -5.37 0.63 -14.13
C ASP A 12 -5.01 0.92 -12.66
N GLU A 13 -4.55 2.15 -12.41
CA GLU A 13 -4.22 2.63 -11.07
C GLU A 13 -5.45 2.58 -10.14
N ASP A 14 -6.63 2.91 -10.64
CA ASP A 14 -7.85 2.98 -9.82
C ASP A 14 -8.25 1.59 -9.32
N VAL A 15 -8.03 0.56 -10.14
CA VAL A 15 -8.23 -0.84 -9.75
C VAL A 15 -7.26 -1.21 -8.61
N ARG A 16 -5.98 -0.88 -8.75
CA ARG A 16 -4.98 -1.15 -7.70
C ARG A 16 -5.25 -0.37 -6.42
N ILE A 17 -5.72 0.88 -6.51
CA ILE A 17 -6.20 1.68 -5.37
C ILE A 17 -7.36 0.98 -4.66
N ALA A 18 -8.34 0.45 -5.40
CA ALA A 18 -9.48 -0.26 -4.83
C ALA A 18 -9.05 -1.54 -4.10
N VAL A 19 -7.98 -2.21 -4.55
CA VAL A 19 -7.36 -3.32 -3.83
C VAL A 19 -6.68 -2.83 -2.54
N ALA A 20 -5.85 -1.79 -2.61
CA ALA A 20 -5.12 -1.25 -1.46
C ALA A 20 -6.03 -0.80 -0.29
N GLN A 21 -7.28 -0.42 -0.59
CA GLN A 21 -8.30 -0.04 0.40
C GLN A 21 -8.97 -1.23 1.11
N LYS A 22 -8.77 -2.47 0.64
CA LYS A 22 -9.39 -3.64 1.27
C LYS A 22 -8.85 -3.85 2.69
N ARG A 23 -9.75 -4.18 3.62
CA ARG A 23 -9.39 -4.46 5.02
C ARG A 23 -8.62 -5.77 5.21
N LYS A 24 -8.79 -6.72 4.30
CA LYS A 24 -8.24 -8.09 4.39
C LYS A 24 -7.29 -8.33 3.24
N LEU A 25 -6.16 -7.63 3.25
CA LEU A 25 -5.02 -7.95 2.39
C LEU A 25 -4.12 -8.96 3.10
N THR A 26 -3.48 -9.82 2.32
CA THR A 26 -2.39 -10.68 2.79
C THR A 26 -1.13 -9.83 3.01
N ALA A 27 -0.18 -10.35 3.79
CA ALA A 27 1.11 -9.69 3.97
C ALA A 27 1.84 -9.48 2.62
N ASP A 28 1.74 -10.45 1.71
CA ASP A 28 2.32 -10.36 0.37
C ASP A 28 1.70 -9.22 -0.45
N LEU A 29 0.37 -9.06 -0.40
CA LEU A 29 -0.31 -7.95 -1.09
C LEU A 29 0.04 -6.59 -0.49
N PHE A 30 0.16 -6.49 0.85
CA PHE A 30 0.68 -5.27 1.47
C PHE A 30 2.09 -4.95 0.98
N SER A 31 2.97 -5.95 0.94
CA SER A 31 4.35 -5.80 0.51
C SER A 31 4.44 -5.42 -0.98
N GLN A 32 3.64 -6.03 -1.85
CA GLN A 32 3.57 -5.73 -3.28
C GLN A 32 3.09 -4.29 -3.51
N LEU A 33 1.93 -3.93 -2.97
CA LEU A 33 1.31 -2.62 -3.21
C LEU A 33 2.07 -1.48 -2.50
N SER A 34 2.85 -1.77 -1.44
CA SER A 34 3.76 -0.77 -0.86
C SER A 34 4.92 -0.39 -1.80
N ARG A 35 5.13 -1.13 -2.88
CA ARG A 35 6.15 -0.86 -3.90
C ARG A 35 5.52 -0.47 -5.24
N ASP A 36 4.22 -0.21 -5.25
CA ASP A 36 3.52 0.21 -6.46
C ASP A 36 4.18 1.45 -7.04
N PRO A 37 4.33 1.56 -8.38
CA PRO A 37 4.89 2.77 -8.99
C PRO A 37 4.07 4.02 -8.67
N SER A 38 2.75 3.88 -8.46
CA SER A 38 1.89 5.01 -8.12
C SER A 38 2.00 5.41 -6.65
N PRO A 39 2.33 6.68 -6.33
CA PRO A 39 2.32 7.17 -4.95
C PRO A 39 0.91 7.13 -4.35
N ASN A 40 -0.16 7.24 -5.15
CA ASN A 40 -1.53 7.16 -4.66
C ASN A 40 -1.83 5.77 -4.08
N VAL A 41 -1.42 4.71 -4.78
CA VAL A 41 -1.56 3.33 -4.28
C VAL A 41 -0.75 3.13 -3.00
N ARG A 42 0.52 3.57 -2.98
CA ARG A 42 1.37 3.46 -1.79
C ARG A 42 0.82 4.25 -0.60
N GLN A 43 0.23 5.43 -0.83
CA GLN A 43 -0.43 6.22 0.21
C GLN A 43 -1.64 5.47 0.79
N ARG A 44 -2.43 4.79 -0.06
CA ARG A 44 -3.54 3.96 0.42
C ARG A 44 -3.06 2.81 1.29
N ILE A 45 -1.93 2.20 0.95
CA ILE A 45 -1.27 1.22 1.83
C ILE A 45 -0.82 1.87 3.13
N ALA A 46 -0.15 3.02 3.12
CA ALA A 46 0.24 3.70 4.37
C ALA A 46 -0.97 3.99 5.28
N SER A 47 -2.07 4.48 4.71
CA SER A 47 -3.31 4.81 5.42
C SER A 47 -4.13 3.60 5.88
N ASN A 48 -3.85 2.41 5.36
CA ASN A 48 -4.64 1.23 5.69
C ASN A 48 -4.36 0.77 7.12
N ALA A 49 -5.42 0.64 7.92
CA ALA A 49 -5.34 0.30 9.33
C ALA A 49 -4.73 -1.09 9.61
N LYS A 50 -4.71 -1.98 8.59
CA LYS A 50 -4.15 -3.32 8.69
C LYS A 50 -2.75 -3.45 8.10
N THR A 51 -2.15 -2.35 7.64
CA THR A 51 -0.79 -2.35 7.11
C THR A 51 0.21 -2.79 8.20
N PRO A 52 1.01 -3.83 7.94
CA PRO A 52 2.04 -4.30 8.84
C PRO A 52 3.08 -3.21 9.17
N THR A 53 3.65 -3.28 10.38
CA THR A 53 4.64 -2.31 10.86
C THR A 53 5.89 -2.24 9.97
N ASP A 54 6.42 -3.36 9.51
CA ASP A 54 7.58 -3.43 8.62
C ASP A 54 7.32 -2.75 7.26
N VAL A 55 6.06 -2.81 6.79
CA VAL A 55 5.63 -2.10 5.58
C VAL A 55 5.54 -0.60 5.83
N LEU A 56 5.01 -0.18 7.00
CA LEU A 56 4.99 1.24 7.39
C LEU A 56 6.41 1.81 7.56
N GLU A 57 7.34 1.06 8.16
CA GLU A 57 8.74 1.47 8.31
C GLU A 57 9.41 1.72 6.95
N ARG A 58 9.14 0.87 5.96
CA ARG A 58 9.60 1.09 4.58
C ARG A 58 8.99 2.35 3.99
N LEU A 59 7.67 2.52 4.11
CA LEU A 59 6.96 3.67 3.55
C LEU A 59 7.32 4.98 4.26
N ALA A 60 7.78 4.96 5.51
CA ALA A 60 8.29 6.15 6.21
C ALA A 60 9.52 6.79 5.53
N SER A 61 10.18 6.04 4.63
CA SER A 61 11.28 6.50 3.78
C SER A 61 10.89 6.62 2.30
N ASP A 62 9.58 6.63 1.98
CA ASP A 62 9.09 6.77 0.61
C ASP A 62 9.57 8.08 -0.03
N ALA A 63 9.81 8.04 -1.36
CA ALA A 63 10.21 9.21 -2.13
C ALA A 63 9.09 10.26 -2.21
N ASP A 64 7.83 9.81 -2.16
CA ASP A 64 6.69 10.71 -2.06
C ASP A 64 6.48 11.15 -0.61
N LYS A 65 6.50 12.46 -0.39
CA LYS A 65 6.39 13.05 0.95
C LYS A 65 5.07 12.73 1.63
N SER A 66 3.96 12.67 0.88
CA SER A 66 2.65 12.38 1.46
C SER A 66 2.57 10.94 1.95
N VAL A 67 3.15 10.00 1.20
CA VAL A 67 3.28 8.60 1.62
C VAL A 67 4.14 8.50 2.87
N ALA A 68 5.31 9.15 2.88
CA ALA A 68 6.23 9.11 4.01
C ALA A 68 5.66 9.72 5.29
N ILE A 69 4.96 10.84 5.18
CA ILE A 69 4.28 11.49 6.32
C ILE A 69 3.22 10.57 6.89
N GLU A 70 2.32 10.04 6.05
CA GLU A 70 1.25 9.14 6.49
C GLU A 70 1.81 7.91 7.23
N ALA A 71 2.84 7.27 6.67
CA ALA A 71 3.47 6.12 7.29
C ALA A 71 4.12 6.44 8.64
N ARG A 72 4.79 7.60 8.76
CA ARG A 72 5.37 8.06 10.04
C ARG A 72 4.30 8.36 11.08
N THR A 73 3.20 8.99 10.67
CA THR A 73 2.05 9.25 11.55
C THR A 73 1.45 7.94 12.09
N ARG A 74 1.48 6.87 11.31
CA ARG A 74 0.98 5.54 11.71
C ARG A 74 1.95 4.77 12.62
N LEU A 75 3.23 5.15 12.64
CA LEU A 75 4.28 4.53 13.48
C LEU A 75 4.47 5.23 14.84
N GLY A 76 4.06 6.51 14.95
CA GLY A 76 4.01 7.24 16.21
C GLY A 76 2.78 6.91 17.04
#